data_AF-A0A8F2DD94-F1
#
_entry.id   AF-A0A8F2DD94-F1
#
_cell.length_a   1.000
_cell.length_b   1.000
_cell.length_c   1.000
_cell.angle_alpha   90.00
_cell.angle_beta   90.00
_cell.angle_gamma   90.00
#
_symmetry.space_group_name_H-M   'P 1'
#
loop_
_entity.id
_entity.type
_entity.pdbx_description
1 polymer ?
#
loop_
_entity_poly.entity_id
_entity_poly.type
_entity_poly.pdbx_seq_one_letter_code
_entity_poly.pdbx_strand_id
1 'polypeptide(L)'
;KDDFLVRIANVLSVEETEASRLYTLLLQCMDHRQSITIFDSESEDQMGPDAAILTSSLKGTNASPAEQLSIALAWDRADVAQKEVLVPGRNWQAGSLEQAMLDALVMDHVSFVKLLIDNGMTMTRFLTVHRLEELYNTPCGQTYNFLHYLVEDVKQTS
;
A
#
# COMPACT_ATOMS: atom_id res chain seq x y z
N LYS A 1 -9.63 36.72 2.94
CA LYS A 1 -8.35 37.07 2.29
C LYS A 1 -7.43 37.75 3.28
N ASP A 2 -7.85 38.88 3.86
CA ASP A 2 -7.00 39.66 4.78
C ASP A 2 -6.65 38.92 6.07
N ASP A 3 -7.56 38.13 6.65
CA ASP A 3 -7.27 37.26 7.80
C ASP A 3 -6.17 36.22 7.51
N PHE A 4 -6.16 35.64 6.30
CA PHE A 4 -5.14 34.67 5.91
C PHE A 4 -3.77 35.31 5.67
N LEU A 5 -3.74 36.53 5.10
CA LEU A 5 -2.49 37.28 4.91
C LEU A 5 -1.85 37.64 6.24
N VAL A 6 -2.66 38.09 7.21
CA VAL A 6 -2.20 38.37 8.57
C VAL A 6 -1.67 37.09 9.25
N ARG A 7 -2.34 35.94 9.08
CA ARG A 7 -1.86 34.65 9.62
C ARG A 7 -0.53 34.23 8.98
N ILE A 8 -0.40 34.32 7.66
CA ILE A 8 0.84 33.94 6.95
C ILE A 8 1.99 34.84 7.39
N ALA A 9 1.78 36.16 7.44
CA ALA A 9 2.77 37.13 7.89
C ALA A 9 3.23 36.84 9.33
N ASN A 10 2.28 36.57 10.24
CA ASN A 10 2.59 36.33 11.65
C ASN A 10 3.27 34.97 11.89
N VAL A 11 2.81 33.89 11.25
CA VAL A 11 3.35 32.54 11.49
C VAL A 11 4.73 32.38 10.85
N LEU A 12 4.92 32.91 9.64
CA LEU A 12 6.19 32.78 8.92
C LEU A 12 7.15 33.95 9.18
N SER A 13 6.72 34.98 9.93
CA SER A 13 7.49 36.20 10.21
C SER A 13 7.97 36.91 8.94
N VAL A 14 7.06 37.12 7.98
CA VAL A 14 7.35 37.74 6.66
C VAL A 14 6.59 39.05 6.46
N GLU A 15 7.11 39.90 5.58
CA GLU A 15 6.45 41.16 5.17
C GLU A 15 5.16 40.91 4.38
N GLU A 16 4.27 41.91 4.35
CA GLU A 16 2.94 41.80 3.71
C GLU A 16 3.00 41.50 2.20
N THR A 17 4.02 42.01 1.51
CA THR A 17 4.27 41.76 0.08
C THR A 17 4.61 40.29 -0.17
N GLU A 18 5.46 39.70 0.67
CA GLU A 18 5.86 38.30 0.60
C GLU A 18 4.73 37.36 1.08
N ALA A 19 3.99 37.75 2.12
CA ALA A 19 2.78 37.05 2.54
C ALA A 19 1.74 36.97 1.41
N SER A 20 1.59 38.04 0.62
CA SER A 20 0.70 38.07 -0.56
C SER A 20 1.16 37.12 -1.67
N ARG A 21 2.47 37.03 -1.89
CA ARG A 21 3.06 36.06 -2.84
C ARG A 21 2.83 34.63 -2.39
N LEU A 22 3.10 34.31 -1.13
CA LEU A 22 2.89 32.99 -0.54
C LEU A 22 1.41 32.58 -0.52
N TYR A 23 0.51 33.51 -0.21
CA TYR A 23 -0.93 33.27 -0.29
C TYR A 23 -1.37 32.88 -1.71
N THR A 24 -0.80 33.52 -2.73
CA THR A 24 -1.08 33.17 -4.13
C THR A 24 -0.56 31.78 -4.48
N LEU A 25 0.64 31.41 -4.02
CA LEU A 25 1.19 30.07 -4.19
C LEU A 25 0.31 29.00 -3.51
N LEU A 26 -0.12 29.27 -2.27
CA LEU A 26 -1.01 28.36 -1.53
C LEU A 26 -2.34 28.18 -2.26
N LEU A 27 -2.92 29.25 -2.82
CA LEU A 27 -4.12 29.13 -3.65
C LEU A 27 -3.91 28.24 -4.88
N GLN A 28 -2.77 28.34 -5.56
CA GLN A 28 -2.43 27.46 -6.68
C GLN A 28 -2.27 26.00 -6.25
N CYS A 29 -1.69 25.74 -5.08
CA CYS A 29 -1.65 24.38 -4.51
C CYS A 29 -3.06 23.86 -4.24
N MET A 30 -3.97 24.73 -3.78
CA MET A 30 -5.35 24.33 -3.49
C MET A 30 -6.15 23.91 -4.73
N ASP A 31 -5.72 24.25 -5.95
CA ASP A 31 -6.30 23.70 -7.18
C ASP A 31 -6.17 22.17 -7.26
N HIS A 32 -5.17 21.61 -6.55
CA HIS A 32 -4.93 20.17 -6.44
C HIS A 32 -5.28 19.66 -5.03
N ARG A 33 -6.37 20.16 -4.45
CA ARG A 33 -6.81 19.79 -3.09
C ARG A 33 -6.87 18.29 -2.83
N GLN A 34 -7.27 17.48 -3.83
CA GLN A 34 -7.31 16.02 -3.70
C GLN A 34 -5.94 15.36 -3.48
N SER A 35 -4.85 16.05 -3.79
CA SER A 35 -3.47 15.56 -3.61
C SER A 35 -2.84 16.03 -2.27
N ILE A 36 -3.55 16.85 -1.50
CA ILE A 36 -3.07 17.37 -0.21
C ILE A 36 -3.66 16.54 0.93
N THR A 37 -2.80 15.97 1.77
CA THR A 37 -3.18 15.25 2.98
C THR A 37 -2.62 15.97 4.21
N ILE A 38 -3.45 16.16 5.23
CA ILE A 38 -3.05 16.75 6.51
C ILE A 38 -2.84 15.60 7.49
N PHE A 39 -1.64 15.50 8.04
CA PHE A 39 -1.31 14.57 9.10
C PHE A 39 -1.26 15.31 10.42
N ASP A 40 -2.03 14.84 11.40
CA ASP A 40 -2.04 15.38 12.75
C ASP A 40 -1.33 14.39 13.70
N SER A 41 -0.13 14.77 14.14
CA SER A 41 0.69 13.94 15.03
C SER A 41 0.12 13.84 16.46
N GLU A 42 -0.80 14.72 16.84
CA GLU A 42 -1.41 14.75 18.17
C GLU A 42 -2.79 14.06 18.19
N SER A 43 -3.24 13.55 17.05
CA SER A 43 -4.55 12.90 16.93
C SER A 43 -4.63 11.57 17.72
N GLU A 44 -5.79 11.31 18.31
CA GLU A 44 -6.08 10.07 19.06
C GLU A 44 -6.11 8.82 18.17
N ASP A 45 -6.20 9.01 16.84
CA ASP A 45 -6.34 7.93 15.85
C ASP A 45 -5.09 7.02 15.73
N GLN A 46 -4.00 7.32 16.45
CA GLN A 46 -2.74 6.56 16.50
C GLN A 46 -2.16 6.20 15.12
N MET A 47 -2.57 6.91 14.07
CA MET A 47 -2.12 6.61 12.72
C MET A 47 -0.64 6.94 12.62
N GLY A 48 0.19 5.92 12.37
CA GLY A 48 1.62 6.12 12.16
C GLY A 48 1.89 7.03 10.95
N PRO A 49 3.00 7.79 10.95
CA PRO A 49 3.34 8.67 9.83
C PRO A 49 3.53 7.89 8.52
N ASP A 50 4.00 6.65 8.60
CA ASP A 50 4.10 5.70 7.48
C ASP A 50 2.72 5.38 6.86
N ALA A 51 1.70 5.23 7.71
CA ALA A 51 0.32 4.99 7.28
C ALA A 51 -0.24 6.21 6.55
N ALA A 52 0.04 7.40 7.07
CA ALA A 52 -0.42 8.66 6.50
C ALA A 52 0.22 8.91 5.13
N ILE A 53 1.53 8.65 5.01
CA ILE A 53 2.24 8.72 3.73
C ILE A 53 1.63 7.73 2.73
N LEU A 54 1.48 6.45 3.11
CA LEU A 54 0.88 5.45 2.23
C LEU A 54 -0.54 5.83 1.81
N THR A 55 -1.39 6.24 2.76
CA THR A 55 -2.77 6.67 2.48
C THR A 55 -2.81 7.87 1.53
N SER A 56 -1.91 8.84 1.70
CA SER A 56 -1.81 9.99 0.80
C SER A 56 -1.43 9.58 -0.62
N SER A 57 -0.51 8.62 -0.75
CA SER A 57 -0.07 8.07 -2.03
C SER A 57 -1.21 7.30 -2.73
N LEU A 58 -1.99 6.50 -1.98
CA LEU A 58 -3.13 5.76 -2.52
C LEU A 58 -4.29 6.68 -2.95
N LYS A 59 -4.48 7.82 -2.28
CA LYS A 59 -5.51 8.82 -2.62
C LYS A 59 -5.08 9.74 -3.76
N GLY A 60 -3.80 10.10 -3.81
CA GLY A 60 -3.24 11.01 -4.82
C GLY A 60 -2.96 10.36 -6.16
N THR A 61 -2.90 9.02 -6.24
CA THR A 61 -2.65 8.28 -7.47
C THR A 61 -3.94 7.73 -8.07
N ASN A 62 -4.10 7.85 -9.39
CA ASN A 62 -5.17 7.16 -10.14
C ASN A 62 -4.85 5.66 -10.35
N ALA A 63 -4.20 5.03 -9.36
CA ALA A 63 -3.82 3.63 -9.41
C ALA A 63 -5.06 2.73 -9.34
N SER A 64 -5.04 1.63 -10.08
CA SER A 64 -6.07 0.59 -10.03
C SER A 64 -6.11 -0.07 -8.65
N PRO A 65 -7.24 -0.70 -8.25
CA PRO A 65 -7.31 -1.41 -6.97
C PRO A 65 -6.22 -2.46 -6.76
N ALA A 66 -5.80 -3.14 -7.84
CA ALA A 66 -4.71 -4.12 -7.82
C ALA A 66 -3.35 -3.47 -7.54
N GLU A 67 -3.04 -2.35 -8.19
CA GLU A 67 -1.81 -1.59 -7.93
C GLU A 67 -1.80 -1.02 -6.50
N GLN A 68 -2.93 -0.49 -6.03
CA GLN A 68 -3.05 0.00 -4.66
C GLN A 68 -2.80 -1.10 -3.63
N LEU A 69 -3.32 -2.30 -3.88
CA LEU A 69 -3.09 -3.46 -3.02
C LEU A 69 -1.62 -3.90 -3.04
N SER A 70 -1.01 -3.93 -4.22
CA SER A 70 0.41 -4.26 -4.38
C SER A 70 1.32 -3.26 -3.65
N ILE A 71 1.03 -1.96 -3.72
CA ILE A 71 1.78 -0.93 -2.99
C ILE A 71 1.62 -1.14 -1.48
N ALA A 72 0.39 -1.35 -0.98
CA ALA A 72 0.16 -1.56 0.45
C ALA A 72 0.84 -2.85 0.96
N LEU A 73 0.89 -3.90 0.12
CA LEU A 73 1.53 -5.17 0.41
C LEU A 73 3.05 -5.02 0.47
N ALA A 74 3.66 -4.27 -0.45
CA ALA A 74 5.09 -3.97 -0.42
C ALA A 74 5.50 -3.15 0.82
N TRP A 75 4.57 -2.37 1.39
CA TRP A 75 4.79 -1.60 2.63
C TRP A 75 4.46 -2.40 3.91
N ASP A 76 3.98 -3.64 3.78
CA ASP A 76 3.46 -4.46 4.88
C ASP A 76 2.41 -3.74 5.75
N ARG A 77 1.51 -2.97 5.11
CA ARG A 77 0.44 -2.23 5.79
C ARG A 77 -0.94 -2.81 5.49
N ALA A 78 -1.21 -3.96 6.09
CA ALA A 78 -2.49 -4.67 5.94
C ALA A 78 -3.69 -3.85 6.47
N ASP A 79 -3.48 -3.06 7.51
CA ASP A 79 -4.49 -2.17 8.08
C ASP A 79 -4.91 -1.06 7.11
N VAL A 80 -3.94 -0.46 6.40
CA VAL A 80 -4.21 0.54 5.35
C VAL A 80 -4.89 -0.12 4.16
N ALA A 81 -4.43 -1.31 3.74
CA ALA A 81 -5.06 -2.07 2.67
C ALA A 81 -6.53 -2.41 2.98
N GLN A 82 -6.83 -2.79 4.22
CA GLN A 82 -8.19 -3.08 4.68
C GLN A 82 -9.09 -1.85 4.58
N LYS A 83 -8.60 -0.71 5.05
CA LYS A 83 -9.40 0.52 5.17
C LYS A 83 -9.60 1.24 3.83
N GLU A 84 -8.55 1.30 3.01
CA GLU A 84 -8.51 2.18 1.83
C GLU A 84 -8.63 1.39 0.51
N VAL A 85 -8.24 0.11 0.47
CA VAL A 85 -8.13 -0.65 -0.78
C VAL A 85 -9.23 -1.71 -0.93
N LEU A 86 -9.48 -2.51 0.12
CA LEU A 86 -10.46 -3.59 0.15
C LEU A 86 -11.86 -3.10 0.56
N VAL A 87 -12.27 -1.97 0.00
CA VAL A 87 -13.60 -1.39 0.26
C VAL A 87 -14.68 -2.07 -0.60
N PRO A 88 -15.90 -2.28 -0.06
CA PRO A 88 -17.01 -2.82 -0.84
C PRO A 88 -17.34 -1.98 -2.08
N GLY A 89 -17.68 -2.63 -3.19
CA GLY A 89 -18.08 -1.95 -4.43
C GLY A 89 -16.93 -1.63 -5.39
N ARG A 90 -15.69 -2.03 -5.09
CA ARG A 90 -14.59 -1.99 -6.06
C ARG A 90 -14.64 -3.14 -7.05
N ASN A 91 -14.37 -2.81 -8.32
CA ASN A 91 -14.20 -3.80 -9.37
C ASN A 91 -12.76 -4.31 -9.38
N TRP A 92 -12.61 -5.58 -9.05
CA TRP A 92 -11.34 -6.29 -9.15
C TRP A 92 -11.23 -6.97 -10.50
N GLN A 93 -10.06 -6.88 -11.13
CA GLN A 93 -9.79 -7.68 -12.32
C GLN A 93 -9.67 -9.16 -11.91
N ALA A 94 -10.07 -10.06 -12.81
CA ALA A 94 -9.96 -11.49 -12.55
C ALA A 94 -8.48 -11.87 -12.36
N GLY A 95 -8.17 -12.60 -11.29
CA GLY A 95 -6.80 -12.99 -10.97
C GLY A 95 -6.05 -12.01 -10.06
N SER A 96 -6.52 -10.78 -9.84
CA SER A 96 -5.78 -9.78 -9.03
C SER A 96 -5.64 -10.19 -7.56
N LEU A 97 -6.70 -10.75 -6.97
CA LEU A 97 -6.66 -11.21 -5.59
C LEU A 97 -5.83 -12.48 -5.45
N GLU A 98 -5.89 -13.36 -6.45
CA GLU A 98 -5.05 -14.55 -6.53
C GLU A 98 -3.56 -14.18 -6.64
N GLN A 99 -3.22 -13.15 -7.43
CA GLN A 99 -1.85 -12.65 -7.52
C GLN A 99 -1.40 -12.02 -6.19
N ALA A 100 -2.24 -11.18 -5.57
CA ALA A 100 -1.92 -10.58 -4.29
C ALA A 100 -1.71 -11.63 -3.18
N MET A 101 -2.44 -12.75 -3.24
CA MET A 101 -2.24 -13.89 -2.33
C MET A 101 -0.90 -14.58 -2.57
N LEU A 102 -0.51 -14.77 -3.84
CA LEU A 102 0.81 -15.31 -4.19
C LEU A 102 1.92 -14.39 -3.65
N ASP A 103 1.82 -13.09 -3.93
CA ASP A 103 2.77 -12.08 -3.49
C ASP A 103 2.89 -12.05 -1.95
N ALA A 104 1.76 -12.11 -1.23
CA ALA A 104 1.75 -12.15 0.24
C ALA A 104 2.48 -13.38 0.80
N LEU A 105 2.31 -14.54 0.17
CA LEU A 105 2.98 -15.78 0.58
C LEU A 105 4.49 -15.71 0.30
N VAL A 106 4.88 -15.17 -0.85
CA VAL A 106 6.29 -15.01 -1.24
C VAL A 106 7.03 -14.02 -0.34
N MET A 107 6.35 -12.96 0.09
CA MET A 107 6.91 -11.94 0.98
C MET A 107 6.81 -12.30 2.48
N ASP A 108 6.23 -13.45 2.84
CA ASP A 108 5.98 -13.84 4.24
C ASP A 108 5.09 -12.84 5.02
N HIS A 109 4.19 -12.14 4.33
CA HIS A 109 3.29 -11.16 4.93
C HIS A 109 2.00 -11.84 5.40
N VAL A 110 2.06 -12.52 6.55
CA VAL A 110 0.94 -13.29 7.12
C VAL A 110 -0.30 -12.43 7.37
N SER A 111 -0.13 -11.16 7.73
CA SER A 111 -1.23 -10.20 7.91
C SER A 111 -2.05 -10.01 6.64
N PHE A 112 -1.39 -9.99 5.47
CA PHE A 112 -2.05 -9.90 4.17
C PHE A 112 -2.75 -11.20 3.77
N VAL A 113 -2.16 -12.35 4.08
CA VAL A 113 -2.81 -13.66 3.85
C VAL A 113 -4.13 -13.72 4.62
N LYS A 114 -4.11 -13.33 5.91
CA LYS A 114 -5.32 -13.26 6.74
C LYS A 114 -6.33 -12.27 6.16
N LEU A 115 -5.88 -11.07 5.82
CA LEU A 115 -6.73 -10.02 5.25
C LEU A 115 -7.44 -10.47 3.97
N LEU A 116 -6.72 -11.14 3.06
CA LEU A 116 -7.28 -11.65 1.82
C LEU A 116 -8.32 -12.74 2.06
N ILE A 117 -8.06 -13.66 3.00
CA ILE A 117 -9.01 -14.72 3.38
C ILE A 117 -10.28 -14.11 3.98
N ASP A 118 -10.12 -13.12 4.88
CA ASP A 118 -11.24 -12.40 5.50
C ASP A 118 -12.10 -11.65 4.44
N ASN A 119 -11.51 -11.32 3.29
CA ASN A 119 -12.18 -10.67 2.16
C ASN A 119 -12.62 -11.65 1.04
N GLY A 120 -12.76 -12.94 1.35
CA GLY A 120 -13.40 -13.92 0.48
C GLY A 120 -12.45 -14.75 -0.39
N MET A 121 -11.13 -14.60 -0.23
CA MET A 121 -10.20 -15.57 -0.80
C MET A 121 -10.27 -16.89 -0.06
N THR A 122 -10.26 -18.00 -0.81
CA THR A 122 -10.22 -19.34 -0.25
C THR A 122 -9.03 -20.09 -0.82
N MET A 123 -8.43 -20.95 0.00
CA MET A 123 -7.27 -21.74 -0.42
C MET A 123 -7.63 -22.70 -1.57
N THR A 124 -8.88 -23.18 -1.62
CA THR A 124 -9.41 -24.01 -2.72
C THR A 124 -9.50 -23.28 -4.04
N ARG A 125 -9.78 -21.98 -4.03
CA ARG A 125 -9.82 -21.13 -5.23
C ARG A 125 -8.42 -20.68 -5.65
N PHE A 126 -7.55 -20.46 -4.67
CA PHE A 126 -6.19 -20.01 -4.90
C PHE A 126 -5.27 -21.13 -5.40
N LEU A 127 -5.26 -22.30 -4.75
CA LEU A 127 -4.30 -23.35 -5.06
C LEU A 127 -4.61 -24.03 -6.39
N THR A 128 -3.66 -23.93 -7.30
CA THR A 128 -3.59 -24.71 -8.55
C THR A 128 -2.21 -25.36 -8.62
N VAL A 129 -2.06 -26.40 -9.45
CA VAL A 129 -0.76 -27.05 -9.67
C VAL A 129 0.29 -26.00 -10.09
N HIS A 130 -0.05 -25.12 -11.03
CA HIS A 130 0.83 -24.04 -11.49
C HIS A 130 1.29 -23.11 -10.36
N ARG A 131 0.38 -22.63 -9.52
CA ARG A 131 0.74 -21.72 -8.40
C ARG A 131 1.55 -22.43 -7.32
N LEU A 132 1.27 -23.72 -7.10
CA LEU A 132 2.05 -24.52 -6.16
C LEU A 132 3.47 -24.71 -6.70
N GLU A 133 3.63 -25.02 -7.98
CA GLU A 133 4.92 -25.07 -8.66
C GLU A 133 5.66 -23.73 -8.56
N GLU A 134 4.99 -22.59 -8.78
CA GLU A 134 5.57 -21.26 -8.61
C GLU A 134 6.06 -21.05 -7.17
N LEU A 135 5.24 -21.35 -6.16
CA LEU A 135 5.61 -21.21 -4.74
C LEU A 135 6.83 -22.06 -4.37
N TYR A 136 6.90 -23.31 -4.82
CA TYR A 136 8.04 -24.19 -4.54
C TYR A 136 9.32 -23.76 -5.26
N ASN A 137 9.21 -23.15 -6.44
CA ASN A 137 10.35 -22.69 -7.22
C ASN A 137 10.76 -21.24 -6.91
N THR A 138 10.00 -20.53 -6.08
CA THR A 138 10.23 -19.11 -5.82
C THR A 138 11.51 -18.87 -5.02
N PRO A 139 12.22 -17.77 -5.37
CA PRO A 139 13.05 -16.87 -4.57
C PRO A 139 13.34 -16.99 -3.07
N CYS A 140 12.74 -17.88 -2.28
CA CYS A 140 12.76 -17.75 -0.83
C CYS A 140 14.15 -18.01 -0.23
N GLY A 141 14.73 -16.96 0.36
CA GLY A 141 16.05 -16.98 0.99
C GLY A 141 16.24 -18.16 1.95
N GLN A 142 17.48 -18.67 1.97
CA GLN A 142 18.02 -19.79 2.76
C GLN A 142 17.35 -21.18 2.63
N THR A 143 16.08 -21.29 2.22
CA THR A 143 15.40 -22.58 1.99
C THR A 143 15.76 -23.25 0.67
N TYR A 144 16.37 -22.50 -0.25
CA TYR A 144 16.86 -22.98 -1.56
C TYR A 144 17.75 -24.20 -1.52
N ASN A 145 18.39 -24.44 -0.39
CA ASN A 145 19.32 -25.54 -0.27
C ASN A 145 18.55 -26.84 -0.04
N PHE A 146 17.68 -26.90 0.98
CA PHE A 146 17.18 -28.20 1.43
C PHE A 146 16.21 -28.89 0.45
N LEU A 147 15.19 -28.18 -0.04
CA LEU A 147 14.21 -28.80 -0.95
C LEU A 147 14.83 -29.10 -2.33
N HIS A 148 15.71 -28.23 -2.83
CA HIS A 148 16.42 -28.51 -4.07
C HIS A 148 17.34 -29.72 -3.92
N TYR A 149 18.11 -29.82 -2.82
CA TYR A 149 18.94 -31.00 -2.56
C TYR A 149 18.13 -32.29 -2.46
N LEU A 150 16.97 -32.27 -1.79
CA LEU A 150 16.09 -33.44 -1.73
C LEU A 150 15.54 -33.83 -3.11
N VAL A 151 15.13 -32.85 -3.92
CA VAL A 151 14.64 -33.11 -5.27
C VAL A 151 15.75 -33.62 -6.19
N GLU A 152 16.97 -33.09 -6.07
CA GLU A 152 18.12 -33.60 -6.81
C GLU A 152 18.52 -35.03 -6.39
N ASP A 153 18.50 -35.33 -5.08
CA ASP A 153 18.83 -36.66 -4.56
C ASP A 153 17.84 -37.74 -5.06
N VAL A 154 16.55 -37.41 -5.09
CA VAL A 154 15.50 -38.29 -5.64
C VAL A 154 15.63 -38.46 -7.16
N LYS A 155 16.04 -37.42 -7.90
CA LYS A 155 16.29 -37.51 -9.34
C LYS A 155 17.54 -38.34 -9.68
N GLN A 156 18.54 -38.39 -8.81
CA GLN A 156 19.76 -39.19 -9.02
C GLN A 156 19.56 -40.68 -8.68
N THR A 157 18.56 -41.01 -7.86
CA THR A 157 18.26 -42.38 -7.43
C THR A 157 17.18 -43.08 -8.28
N SER A 158 16.64 -42.40 -9.30
CA SER A 158 15.69 -42.93 -10.30
C SER A 158 16.35 -43.18 -11.65
#